data_AF-A0A7X5VQY4-F1
#
_entry.id   AF-A0A7X5VQY4-F1
#
_cell.length_a   1.000
_cell.length_b   1.000
_cell.length_c   1.000
_cell.angle_alpha   90.00
_cell.angle_beta   90.00
_cell.angle_gamma   90.00
#
_symmetry.space_group_name_H-M   'P 1'
#
loop_
_entity.id
_entity.type
_entity.pdbx_description
1 polymer ?
#
loop_
_entity_poly.entity_id
_entity_poly.type
_entity_poly.pdbx_seq_one_letter_code
_entity_poly.pdbx_strand_id
1 'polypeptide(L)'
;MVDRLSDHFDDIQAGLGVHKTPAEYGAFPVDPYSHTPEFAGVQQPGLTGQVKEDVITRFWQLGVRVRDGEVAFEPVMLGRDEFLAQETTWNYSTGGRELTEELPAGSLAFTLCGVPVVYRLADEARLQVHGRDSPPTVLDGSRLGPELSRSLFTRDGRITKLVVDLPADEIA
;
A
#
# COMPACT_ATOMS: atom_id res chain seq x y z
N MET A 1 -12.24 8.23 -20.70
CA MET A 1 -11.07 7.47 -21.23
C MET A 1 -10.25 6.92 -20.09
N VAL A 2 -9.97 7.73 -19.06
CA VAL A 2 -9.35 7.27 -17.81
C VAL A 2 -10.21 6.21 -17.12
N ASP A 3 -11.51 6.46 -16.95
CA ASP A 3 -12.42 5.48 -16.29
C ASP A 3 -12.40 4.11 -16.96
N ARG A 4 -12.45 4.07 -18.30
CA ARG A 4 -12.36 2.80 -19.06
C ARG A 4 -11.04 2.07 -18.87
N LEU A 5 -9.94 2.77 -18.61
CA LEU A 5 -8.65 2.14 -18.32
C LEU A 5 -8.62 1.61 -16.89
N SER A 6 -9.25 2.32 -15.95
CA SER A 6 -9.45 1.83 -14.58
C SER A 6 -10.34 0.58 -14.57
N ASP A 7 -11.47 0.58 -15.29
CA ASP A 7 -12.34 -0.59 -15.42
C ASP A 7 -11.57 -1.82 -15.96
N HIS A 8 -10.75 -1.62 -16.99
CA HIS A 8 -9.91 -2.69 -17.52
C HIS A 8 -8.84 -3.16 -16.52
N PHE A 9 -8.29 -2.26 -15.73
CA PHE A 9 -7.35 -2.61 -14.69
C PHE A 9 -8.03 -3.46 -13.61
N ASP A 10 -9.20 -3.05 -13.14
CA ASP A 10 -9.98 -3.76 -12.12
C ASP A 10 -10.44 -5.14 -12.64
N ASP A 11 -10.88 -5.23 -13.90
CA ASP A 11 -11.20 -6.50 -14.56
C ASP A 11 -9.99 -7.46 -14.60
N ILE A 12 -8.80 -6.93 -14.91
CA ILE A 12 -7.55 -7.72 -14.90
C ILE A 12 -7.22 -8.19 -13.48
N GLN A 13 -7.31 -7.32 -12.47
CA GLN A 13 -7.08 -7.66 -11.07
C GLN A 13 -8.05 -8.74 -10.57
N ALA A 14 -9.34 -8.61 -10.88
CA ALA A 14 -10.34 -9.63 -10.58
C ALA A 14 -10.03 -10.98 -11.26
N GLY A 15 -9.45 -10.93 -12.47
CA GLY A 15 -8.98 -12.10 -13.21
C GLY A 15 -7.85 -12.89 -12.52
N LEU A 16 -6.92 -12.20 -11.84
CA LEU A 16 -5.78 -12.81 -11.12
C LEU A 16 -6.23 -13.78 -10.01
N GLY A 17 -7.42 -13.57 -9.47
CA GLY A 17 -8.15 -14.62 -8.75
C GLY A 17 -8.04 -14.61 -7.22
N VAL A 18 -7.43 -13.59 -6.61
CA VAL A 18 -7.33 -13.47 -5.14
C VAL A 18 -8.71 -13.49 -4.45
N HIS A 19 -9.76 -13.03 -5.15
CA HIS A 19 -11.13 -13.01 -4.66
C HIS A 19 -12.00 -14.20 -5.13
N LYS A 20 -11.44 -15.15 -5.90
CA LYS A 20 -12.15 -16.36 -6.31
C LYS A 20 -12.32 -17.31 -5.14
N THR A 21 -13.34 -18.17 -5.19
CA THR A 21 -13.44 -19.26 -4.21
C THR A 21 -12.30 -20.26 -4.39
N PRO A 22 -11.86 -20.97 -3.34
CA PRO A 22 -10.84 -22.01 -3.48
C PRO A 22 -11.20 -23.10 -4.51
N ALA A 23 -12.49 -23.38 -4.69
CA ALA A 23 -12.97 -24.35 -5.67
C ALA A 23 -12.80 -23.85 -7.12
N GLU A 24 -13.08 -22.58 -7.38
CA GLU A 24 -12.89 -21.96 -8.71
C GLU A 24 -11.40 -21.73 -9.02
N TYR A 25 -10.61 -21.37 -8.01
CA TYR A 25 -9.16 -21.17 -8.17
C TYR A 25 -8.41 -22.51 -8.29
N GLY A 26 -8.89 -23.53 -7.56
CA GLY A 26 -8.28 -24.85 -7.46
C GLY A 26 -7.18 -24.98 -6.40
N ALA A 27 -6.99 -23.94 -5.57
CA ALA A 27 -6.07 -23.91 -4.44
C ALA A 27 -6.41 -22.76 -3.47
N PHE A 28 -5.51 -22.41 -2.54
CA PHE A 28 -5.64 -21.20 -1.73
C PHE A 28 -5.41 -19.94 -2.59
N PRO A 29 -6.41 -19.05 -2.75
CA PRO A 29 -6.32 -17.91 -3.68
C PRO A 29 -5.27 -16.85 -3.37
N VAL A 30 -4.76 -16.86 -2.13
CA VAL A 30 -3.72 -15.93 -1.66
C VAL A 30 -2.30 -16.44 -1.96
N ASP A 31 -2.16 -17.71 -2.33
CA ASP A 31 -0.88 -18.27 -2.73
C ASP A 31 -0.66 -18.04 -4.23
N PRO A 32 0.55 -17.65 -4.66
CA PRO A 32 0.85 -17.44 -6.08
C PRO A 32 1.12 -18.77 -6.80
N TYR A 33 0.71 -18.86 -8.06
CA TYR A 33 0.88 -20.02 -8.94
C TYR A 33 1.33 -19.59 -10.33
N SER A 34 1.97 -20.48 -11.09
CA SER A 34 2.60 -20.10 -12.37
C SER A 34 1.65 -20.11 -13.56
N HIS A 35 0.67 -21.02 -13.60
CA HIS A 35 -0.30 -21.10 -14.70
C HIS A 35 -1.58 -21.83 -14.29
N THR A 36 -2.65 -21.65 -15.08
CA THR A 36 -3.93 -22.37 -14.95
C THR A 36 -4.26 -23.01 -16.30
N PRO A 37 -4.12 -24.33 -16.48
CA PRO A 37 -4.51 -25.01 -17.71
C PRO A 37 -6.04 -25.16 -17.79
N GLU A 38 -6.59 -25.37 -19.00
CA GLU A 38 -8.05 -25.47 -19.22
C GLU A 38 -8.73 -26.58 -18.40
N PHE A 39 -8.02 -27.68 -18.13
CA PHE A 39 -8.58 -28.89 -17.51
C PHE A 39 -8.27 -29.04 -16.01
N ALA A 40 -7.62 -28.06 -15.38
CA ALA A 40 -7.31 -28.10 -13.95
C ALA A 40 -7.29 -26.70 -13.33
N GLY A 41 -7.30 -26.64 -12.00
CA GLY A 41 -7.00 -25.39 -11.28
C GLY A 41 -5.55 -24.96 -11.41
N VAL A 42 -5.18 -23.91 -10.68
CA VAL A 42 -3.82 -23.36 -10.67
C VAL A 42 -2.72 -24.40 -10.40
N GLN A 43 -1.57 -24.24 -11.04
CA GLN A 43 -0.43 -25.16 -11.01
C GLN A 43 0.88 -24.46 -10.68
N GLN A 44 1.85 -25.22 -10.14
CA GLN A 44 3.20 -24.78 -9.77
C GLN A 44 3.21 -23.63 -8.74
N PRO A 45 3.06 -23.95 -7.44
CA PRO A 45 2.97 -22.96 -6.37
C PRO A 45 4.29 -22.23 -6.12
N GLY A 46 4.17 -20.99 -5.65
CA GLY A 46 5.23 -20.26 -4.98
C GLY A 46 6.04 -19.33 -5.89
N LEU A 47 7.22 -19.78 -6.32
CA LEU A 47 8.29 -18.91 -6.84
C LEU A 47 8.09 -18.52 -8.32
N THR A 48 6.94 -17.91 -8.63
CA THR A 48 6.63 -17.32 -9.94
C THR A 48 7.06 -15.85 -10.00
N GLY A 49 7.42 -15.36 -11.20
CA GLY A 49 7.74 -13.94 -11.42
C GLY A 49 6.55 -13.00 -11.20
N GLN A 50 5.31 -13.53 -11.17
CA GLN A 50 4.09 -12.76 -10.94
C GLN A 50 4.18 -11.93 -9.64
N VAL A 51 4.74 -12.50 -8.57
CA VAL A 51 4.80 -11.84 -7.26
C VAL A 51 5.53 -10.50 -7.30
N LYS A 52 6.54 -10.36 -8.16
CA LYS A 52 7.29 -9.11 -8.33
C LYS A 52 6.41 -8.04 -8.98
N GLU A 53 5.59 -8.42 -9.97
CA GLU A 53 4.71 -7.48 -10.66
C GLU A 53 3.54 -7.06 -9.76
N ASP A 54 3.00 -7.97 -8.95
CA ASP A 54 1.92 -7.68 -8.01
C ASP A 54 2.38 -6.71 -6.91
N VAL A 55 3.62 -6.86 -6.41
CA VAL A 55 4.22 -5.90 -5.45
C VAL A 55 4.38 -4.52 -6.07
N ILE A 56 4.87 -4.42 -7.31
CA ILE A 56 5.02 -3.13 -8.00
C ILE A 56 3.65 -2.49 -8.22
N THR A 57 2.67 -3.28 -8.67
CA THR A 57 1.30 -2.84 -8.91
C THR A 57 0.65 -2.33 -7.63
N ARG A 58 0.83 -3.04 -6.51
CA ARG A 58 0.29 -2.62 -5.22
C ARG A 58 0.86 -1.29 -4.74
N PHE A 59 2.17 -1.06 -4.88
CA PHE A 59 2.74 0.26 -4.59
C PHE A 59 2.24 1.34 -5.55
N TRP A 60 1.91 0.98 -6.79
CA TRP A 60 1.29 1.90 -7.73
C TRP A 60 -0.13 2.31 -7.32
N GLN A 61 -0.95 1.35 -6.88
CA GLN A 61 -2.31 1.57 -6.34
C GLN A 61 -2.29 2.42 -5.08
N LEU A 62 -1.40 2.09 -4.13
CA LEU A 62 -1.13 2.88 -2.91
C LEU A 62 -0.63 4.29 -3.22
N GLY A 63 -0.28 4.61 -4.47
CA GLY A 63 0.12 5.97 -4.84
C GLY A 63 1.53 6.34 -4.44
N VAL A 64 2.37 5.37 -4.08
CA VAL A 64 3.78 5.65 -3.78
C VAL A 64 4.49 6.00 -5.08
N ARG A 65 4.95 7.24 -5.19
CA ARG A 65 5.67 7.76 -6.36
C ARG A 65 7.03 8.23 -5.93
N VAL A 66 8.04 7.91 -6.75
CA VAL A 66 9.38 8.49 -6.62
C VAL A 66 9.68 9.24 -7.90
N ARG A 67 9.85 10.57 -7.80
CA ARG A 67 10.20 11.46 -8.92
C ARG A 67 11.26 12.44 -8.43
N ASP A 68 12.32 12.62 -9.22
CA ASP A 68 13.43 13.54 -8.89
C ASP A 68 14.03 13.33 -7.48
N GLY A 69 14.05 12.08 -7.01
CA GLY A 69 14.56 11.72 -5.68
C GLY A 69 13.61 12.02 -4.51
N GLU A 70 12.38 12.44 -4.79
CA GLU A 70 11.35 12.73 -3.81
C GLU A 70 10.24 11.66 -3.81
N VAL A 71 9.84 11.24 -2.61
CA VAL A 71 8.66 10.40 -2.36
C VAL A 71 7.41 11.28 -2.28
N ALA A 72 6.38 10.88 -3.02
CA ALA A 72 5.03 11.42 -2.91
C ALA A 72 4.02 10.29 -2.70
N PHE A 73 2.90 10.64 -2.05
CA PHE A 73 1.79 9.76 -1.75
C PHE A 73 0.53 10.24 -2.48
N GLU A 74 0.36 9.75 -3.70
CA GLU A 74 -0.66 10.21 -4.65
C GLU A 74 -1.48 8.99 -5.12
N PRO A 75 -2.41 8.46 -4.30
CA PRO A 75 -3.22 7.30 -4.66
C PRO A 75 -4.10 7.63 -5.87
N VAL A 76 -4.19 6.69 -6.81
CA VAL A 76 -4.96 6.87 -8.07
C VAL A 76 -6.04 5.79 -8.23
N MET A 77 -5.81 4.60 -7.70
CA MET A 77 -6.69 3.44 -7.83
C MET A 77 -6.89 2.75 -6.46
N LEU A 78 -6.88 3.55 -5.39
CA LEU A 78 -7.13 3.07 -4.04
C LEU A 78 -8.62 3.27 -3.74
N GLY A 79 -9.34 2.19 -3.52
CA GLY A 79 -10.77 2.25 -3.19
C GLY A 79 -11.00 2.66 -1.73
N ARG A 80 -12.09 3.39 -1.47
CA ARG A 80 -12.53 3.74 -0.11
C ARG A 80 -12.81 2.52 0.77
N ASP A 81 -13.21 1.40 0.16
CA ASP A 81 -13.48 0.13 0.84
C ASP A 81 -12.21 -0.58 1.36
N GLU A 82 -11.02 -0.14 0.94
CA GLU A 82 -9.75 -0.62 1.50
C GLU A 82 -9.41 0.01 2.87
N PHE A 83 -10.11 1.07 3.26
CA PHE A 83 -9.93 1.70 4.56
C PHE A 83 -10.72 0.96 5.64
N LEU A 84 -10.14 0.89 6.83
CA LEU A 84 -10.74 0.20 7.97
C LEU A 84 -12.07 0.83 8.38
N ALA A 85 -13.14 0.04 8.45
CA ALA A 85 -14.44 0.51 8.94
C ALA A 85 -14.47 0.75 10.47
N GLN A 86 -13.56 0.14 11.20
CA GLN A 86 -13.45 0.23 12.66
C GLN A 86 -11.99 0.24 13.10
N GLU A 87 -11.72 0.71 14.31
CA GLU A 87 -10.37 0.66 14.87
C GLU A 87 -9.86 -0.77 14.99
N THR A 88 -8.56 -0.96 14.77
CA THR A 88 -7.90 -2.25 14.93
C THR A 88 -6.44 -2.07 15.31
N THR A 89 -5.90 -3.10 15.94
CA THR A 89 -4.47 -3.23 16.20
C THR A 89 -3.76 -3.84 14.98
N TRP A 90 -2.79 -3.15 14.42
CA TRP A 90 -1.93 -3.64 13.33
C TRP A 90 -0.61 -4.17 13.88
N ASN A 91 -0.33 -5.44 13.61
CA ASN A 91 0.95 -6.07 13.94
C ASN A 91 1.81 -6.15 12.68
N TYR A 92 3.04 -5.68 12.76
CA TYR A 92 3.97 -5.68 11.63
C TYR A 92 5.41 -5.87 12.09
N SER A 93 6.24 -6.39 11.19
CA SER A 93 7.66 -6.65 11.46
C SER A 93 8.54 -5.74 10.62
N THR A 94 9.48 -5.05 11.25
CA THR A 94 10.51 -4.26 10.55
C THR A 94 11.88 -4.52 11.16
N GLY A 95 12.86 -4.84 10.31
CA GLY A 95 14.21 -5.20 10.76
C GLY A 95 14.26 -6.39 11.73
N GLY A 96 13.31 -7.32 11.62
CA GLY A 96 13.19 -8.49 12.50
C GLY A 96 12.59 -8.20 13.89
N ARG A 97 12.01 -7.02 14.08
CA ARG A 97 11.31 -6.64 15.32
C ARG A 97 9.82 -6.61 15.05
N GLU A 98 9.06 -7.34 15.87
CA GLU A 98 7.60 -7.24 15.93
C GLU A 98 7.21 -5.93 16.62
N LEU A 99 6.34 -5.18 15.97
CA LEU A 99 5.79 -3.91 16.42
C LEU A 99 4.27 -3.95 16.28
N THR A 100 3.63 -3.07 17.04
CA THR A 100 2.18 -2.95 17.10
C THR A 100 1.80 -1.48 17.03
N GLU A 101 0.74 -1.18 16.29
CA GLU A 101 0.22 0.17 16.12
C GLU A 101 -1.32 0.15 16.10
N GLU A 102 -1.95 1.06 16.83
CA GLU A 102 -3.40 1.24 16.79
C GLU A 102 -3.79 2.07 15.56
N LEU A 103 -4.66 1.50 14.74
CA LEU A 103 -5.20 2.13 13.54
C LEU A 103 -6.64 2.55 13.81
N PRO A 104 -6.99 3.83 13.65
CA PRO A 104 -8.38 4.29 13.78
C PRO A 104 -9.23 3.84 12.58
N ALA A 105 -10.55 3.90 12.73
CA ALA A 105 -11.45 3.82 11.57
C ALA A 105 -11.11 4.90 10.53
N GLY A 106 -11.31 4.60 9.25
CA GLY A 106 -10.95 5.47 8.13
C GLY A 106 -9.43 5.51 7.86
N SER A 107 -8.69 4.48 8.28
CA SER A 107 -7.24 4.38 8.01
C SER A 107 -6.84 3.07 7.32
N LEU A 108 -5.67 3.11 6.70
CA LEU A 108 -4.98 1.97 6.07
C LEU A 108 -3.50 2.10 6.42
N ALA A 109 -2.80 0.99 6.60
CA ALA A 109 -1.36 1.02 6.87
C ALA A 109 -0.56 0.05 6.03
N PHE A 110 0.68 0.44 5.74
CA PHE A 110 1.68 -0.38 5.06
C PHE A 110 3.07 0.08 5.48
N THR A 111 4.12 -0.57 4.97
CA THR A 111 5.49 -0.14 5.22
C THR A 111 6.19 0.29 3.93
N LEU A 112 7.02 1.30 4.04
CA LEU A 112 7.91 1.76 2.97
C LEU A 112 9.32 1.88 3.52
N CYS A 113 10.28 1.16 2.94
CA CYS A 113 11.66 1.10 3.43
C CYS A 113 11.80 0.69 4.92
N GLY A 114 10.82 -0.05 5.46
CA GLY A 114 10.77 -0.45 6.87
C GLY A 114 10.20 0.60 7.82
N VAL A 115 9.74 1.74 7.30
CA VAL A 115 9.01 2.77 8.06
C VAL A 115 7.51 2.52 7.89
N PRO A 116 6.71 2.50 8.98
CA PRO A 116 5.26 2.43 8.90
C PRO A 116 4.69 3.72 8.30
N VAL A 117 3.78 3.55 7.34
CA VAL A 117 3.01 4.61 6.69
C VAL A 117 1.54 4.35 7.00
N VAL A 118 0.88 5.32 7.61
CA VAL A 118 -0.54 5.27 7.92
C VAL A 118 -1.25 6.32 7.08
N TYR A 119 -2.14 5.85 6.20
CA TYR A 119 -3.08 6.68 5.47
C TYR A 119 -4.32 6.92 6.31
N ARG A 120 -4.84 8.15 6.31
CA ARG A 120 -6.10 8.52 6.95
C ARG A 120 -6.93 9.36 6.00
N LEU A 121 -8.23 9.12 5.98
CA LEU A 121 -9.16 10.03 5.31
C LEU A 121 -9.26 11.34 6.11
N ALA A 122 -9.16 12.47 5.41
CA ALA A 122 -9.21 13.81 5.97
C ALA A 122 -9.84 14.81 4.98
N ASP A 123 -9.98 16.06 5.41
CA ASP A 123 -10.48 17.15 4.56
C ASP A 123 -9.38 17.76 3.68
N GLU A 124 -8.13 17.71 4.14
CA GLU A 124 -6.98 18.33 3.47
C GLU A 124 -5.78 17.38 3.43
N ALA A 125 -5.00 17.48 2.35
CA ALA A 125 -3.77 16.73 2.18
C ALA A 125 -2.68 17.24 3.14
N ARG A 126 -2.17 16.35 3.99
CA ARG A 126 -1.12 16.69 4.95
C ARG A 126 -0.24 15.49 5.23
N LEU A 127 1.04 15.75 5.47
CA LEU A 127 2.00 14.73 5.82
C LEU A 127 2.64 15.03 7.17
N GLN A 128 2.56 14.07 8.09
CA GLN A 128 3.16 14.15 9.42
C GLN A 128 4.34 13.18 9.49
N VAL A 129 5.54 13.74 9.68
CA VAL A 129 6.79 13.01 9.78
C VAL A 129 7.12 12.87 11.25
N HIS A 130 7.00 11.65 11.76
CA HIS A 130 7.41 11.31 13.11
C HIS A 130 8.87 10.88 13.09
N GLY A 131 9.66 11.48 13.96
CA GLY A 131 11.04 11.09 14.22
C GLY A 131 11.21 10.55 15.64
N ARG A 132 12.43 10.70 16.18
CA ARG A 132 12.72 10.41 17.59
C ARG A 132 12.30 11.54 18.52
N ASP A 133 12.23 12.76 17.98
CA ASP A 133 11.85 13.96 18.71
C ASP A 133 10.36 14.26 18.54
N SER A 134 9.76 14.88 19.55
CA SER A 134 8.36 15.33 19.57
C SER A 134 8.34 16.85 19.68
N PRO A 135 7.48 17.58 18.95
CA PRO A 135 6.36 17.12 18.11
C PRO A 135 6.76 16.67 16.68
N PRO A 136 5.87 15.98 15.93
CA PRO A 136 6.13 15.62 14.53
C PRO A 136 6.27 16.86 13.64
N THR A 137 7.04 16.72 12.55
CA THR A 137 7.10 17.76 11.50
C THR A 137 5.89 17.62 10.59
N VAL A 138 5.18 18.72 10.37
CA VAL A 138 3.98 18.76 9.50
C VAL A 138 4.36 19.44 8.20
N LEU A 139 4.04 18.78 7.08
CA LEU A 139 4.19 19.29 5.73
C LEU A 139 2.81 19.40 5.08
N ASP A 140 2.59 20.48 4.33
CA ASP A 140 1.39 20.63 3.52
C ASP A 140 1.48 19.73 2.28
N GLY A 141 0.36 19.10 1.92
CA GLY A 141 0.28 18.19 0.78
C GLY A 141 0.82 16.78 1.07
N SER A 142 1.21 16.07 0.00
CA SER A 142 1.53 14.64 0.02
C SER A 142 3.00 14.31 -0.28
N ARG A 143 3.86 15.34 -0.31
CA ARG A 143 5.26 15.24 -0.74
C ARG A 143 6.20 15.34 0.46
N LEU A 144 7.15 14.41 0.52
CA LEU A 144 8.06 14.29 1.64
C LEU A 144 9.25 15.27 1.56
N GLY A 145 9.56 15.81 0.38
CA GLY A 145 10.78 16.56 0.14
C GLY A 145 12.01 15.66 -0.08
N PRO A 146 13.04 16.12 -0.80
CA PRO A 146 14.20 15.32 -1.16
C PRO A 146 15.07 14.89 0.04
N GLU A 147 15.18 15.72 1.08
CA GLU A 147 15.98 15.41 2.28
C GLU A 147 15.41 14.21 3.04
N LEU A 148 14.12 14.27 3.37
CA LEU A 148 13.43 13.23 4.12
C LEU A 148 13.23 11.97 3.27
N SER A 149 13.03 12.11 1.96
CA SER A 149 13.03 10.98 1.01
C SER A 149 14.37 10.25 1.02
N ARG A 150 15.49 10.98 0.98
CA ARG A 150 16.83 10.39 1.11
C ARG A 150 16.99 9.64 2.43
N SER A 151 16.58 10.25 3.54
CA SER A 151 16.61 9.61 4.87
C SER A 151 15.85 8.28 4.84
N LEU A 152 14.63 8.27 4.28
CA LEU A 152 13.81 7.07 4.11
C LEU A 152 14.54 5.98 3.29
N PHE A 153 15.10 6.35 2.13
CA PHE A 153 15.80 5.39 1.26
C PHE A 153 17.05 4.80 1.92
N THR A 154 17.80 5.62 2.66
CA THR A 154 19.01 5.19 3.36
C THR A 154 18.75 4.46 4.68
N ARG A 155 17.49 4.44 5.14
CA ARG A 155 17.08 3.80 6.40
C ARG A 155 17.91 4.27 7.60
N ASP A 156 18.21 5.57 7.65
CA ASP A 156 19.04 6.16 8.70
C ASP A 156 18.35 6.23 10.09
N GLY A 157 17.06 5.90 10.15
CA GLY A 157 16.28 5.86 11.39
C GLY A 157 15.86 7.23 11.90
N ARG A 158 15.98 8.29 11.09
CA ARG A 158 15.46 9.63 11.40
C ARG A 158 13.93 9.67 11.32
N ILE A 159 13.35 8.96 10.36
CA ILE A 159 11.90 8.79 10.22
C ILE A 159 11.48 7.49 10.89
N THR A 160 10.60 7.57 11.87
CA THR A 160 10.08 6.42 12.63
C THR A 160 8.66 6.05 12.21
N LYS A 161 7.89 7.01 11.68
CA LYS A 161 6.53 6.82 11.16
C LYS A 161 6.14 7.97 10.24
N LEU A 162 5.33 7.67 9.22
CA LEU A 162 4.67 8.65 8.38
C LEU A 162 3.16 8.53 8.56
N VAL A 163 2.48 9.66 8.75
CA VAL A 163 1.02 9.74 8.67
C VAL A 163 0.67 10.63 7.51
N VAL A 164 -0.16 10.14 6.60
CA VAL A 164 -0.57 10.84 5.40
C VAL A 164 -2.08 11.00 5.44
N ASP A 165 -2.51 12.24 5.59
CA ASP A 165 -3.90 12.65 5.51
C ASP A 165 -4.24 12.82 4.02
N LEU A 166 -5.24 12.08 3.56
CA LEU A 166 -5.70 12.02 2.19
C LEU A 166 -7.07 12.68 2.10
N PRO A 167 -7.27 13.68 1.22
CA PRO A 167 -8.59 14.26 0.98
C PRO A 167 -9.58 13.16 0.59
N ALA A 168 -10.66 13.01 1.34
CA ALA A 168 -11.59 11.92 1.12
C ALA A 168 -12.24 11.96 -0.28
N ASP A 169 -12.43 13.15 -0.84
CA ASP A 169 -12.97 13.38 -2.18
C ASP A 169 -12.02 12.99 -3.33
N GLU A 170 -10.73 12.80 -3.03
CA GLU A 170 -9.72 12.31 -3.99
C GLU A 170 -9.58 10.77 -3.99
N ILE A 171 -10.26 10.07 -3.06
CA ILE A 171 -10.26 8.59 -2.96
C ILE A 171 -11.52 8.03 -3.62
N ALA A 172 -11.31 7.06 -4.52
CA ALA A 172 -12.32 6.42 -5.37
C ALA A 172 -13.38 5.61 -4.59
#